data_AF-A0A1G9ZU16-F1
#
_entry.id   AF-A0A1G9ZU16-F1
#
_cell.length_a   1.000
_cell.length_b   1.000
_cell.length_c   1.000
_cell.angle_alpha   90.00
_cell.angle_beta   90.00
_cell.angle_gamma   90.00
#
_symmetry.space_group_name_H-M   'P 1'
#
loop_
_entity.id
_entity.type
_entity.pdbx_description
1 polymer ?
#
loop_
_entity_poly.entity_id
_entity_poly.type
_entity_poly.pdbx_seq_one_letter_code
_entity_poly.pdbx_strand_id
1 'polypeptide(L)'
;MHVKGFDERHLVREGPSANFVVFIYEGGDAPSSSWSVDSLLLTDTDVPQVLHWLRQNLPTNSCWSLGVVLDPEHPTPETDLQVVWIVGADILNADPQRFSPEQRRVAEEMLARRDRVDLP
;
A
#
# COMPACT_ATOMS: atom_id res chain seq x y z
N MET A 1 1.83 -17.89 -9.40
CA MET A 1 3.20 -17.32 -9.52
C MET A 1 3.87 -17.95 -10.74
N HIS A 2 4.42 -17.13 -11.65
CA HIS A 2 5.17 -17.60 -12.81
C HIS A 2 6.55 -16.95 -12.80
N VAL A 3 7.61 -17.75 -12.88
CA VAL A 3 9.00 -17.26 -12.85
C VAL A 3 9.63 -17.52 -14.21
N LYS A 4 10.18 -16.47 -14.83
CA LYS A 4 10.93 -16.53 -16.09
C LYS A 4 12.20 -15.71 -15.96
N GLY A 5 13.30 -16.20 -16.52
CA GLY A 5 14.50 -15.37 -16.68
C GLY A 5 14.23 -14.21 -17.63
N PHE A 6 14.96 -13.12 -17.46
CA PHE A 6 14.97 -11.98 -18.38
C PHE A 6 16.41 -11.66 -18.77
N ASP A 7 16.60 -11.07 -19.94
CA ASP A 7 17.90 -10.59 -20.41
C ASP A 7 18.05 -9.11 -20.00
N GLU A 8 19.02 -8.83 -19.14
CA GLU A 8 19.23 -7.51 -18.54
C GLU A 8 19.52 -6.42 -19.56
N ARG A 9 19.96 -6.79 -20.78
CA ARG A 9 20.18 -5.83 -21.88
C ARG A 9 18.88 -5.22 -22.40
N HIS A 10 17.72 -5.75 -22.01
CA HIS A 10 16.41 -5.14 -22.28
C HIS A 10 15.96 -4.15 -21.18
N LEU A 11 16.77 -3.88 -20.15
CA LEU A 11 16.49 -2.83 -19.17
C LEU A 11 16.65 -1.45 -19.82
N VAL A 12 15.54 -0.72 -19.90
CA VAL A 12 15.51 0.64 -20.46
C VAL A 12 15.80 1.70 -19.39
N ARG A 13 15.58 1.36 -18.12
CA ARG A 13 15.80 2.24 -16.96
C ARG A 13 16.17 1.40 -15.75
N GLU A 14 17.20 1.83 -15.03
CA GLU A 14 17.61 1.31 -13.73
C GLU A 14 17.91 2.50 -12.81
N GLY A 15 17.43 2.45 -11.58
CA GLY A 15 17.62 3.49 -10.58
C GLY A 15 17.85 2.85 -9.22
N PRO A 16 18.60 3.52 -8.32
CA PRO A 16 18.87 3.00 -6.98
C PRO A 16 17.63 3.05 -6.06
N SER A 17 16.58 3.77 -6.48
CA SER A 17 15.38 4.05 -5.68
C SER A 17 14.11 4.06 -6.54
N ALA A 18 12.96 4.02 -5.86
CA ALA A 18 11.64 4.20 -6.41
C ALA A 18 10.79 5.07 -5.46
N ASN A 19 9.60 5.46 -5.92
CA ASN A 19 8.60 6.12 -5.09
C ASN A 19 7.52 5.12 -4.71
N PHE A 20 6.98 5.26 -3.51
CA PHE A 20 5.99 4.36 -2.93
C PHE A 20 4.85 5.15 -2.30
N VAL A 21 3.70 4.50 -2.20
CA VAL A 21 2.61 4.95 -1.35
C VAL A 21 2.38 3.94 -0.24
N VAL A 22 2.13 4.45 0.96
CA VAL A 22 1.68 3.65 2.10
C VAL A 22 0.32 4.16 2.51
N PHE A 23 -0.65 3.27 2.59
CA PHE A 23 -1.92 3.53 3.24
C PHE A 23 -1.91 2.87 4.60
N ILE A 24 -2.07 3.66 5.65
CA ILE A 24 -2.20 3.20 7.03
C ILE A 24 -3.68 3.24 7.36
N TYR A 25 -4.22 2.08 7.71
CA TYR A 25 -5.62 1.95 8.05
C TYR A 25 -5.78 2.21 9.55
N GLU A 26 -6.52 3.25 9.88
CA GLU A 26 -6.83 3.68 11.24
C GLU A 26 -8.33 3.61 11.53
N GLY A 27 -8.68 3.07 12.69
CA GLY A 27 -10.04 3.12 13.17
C GLY A 27 -10.44 4.58 13.37
N GLY A 28 -11.44 5.05 12.64
CA GLY A 28 -11.90 6.43 12.71
C GLY A 28 -13.42 6.54 12.64
N ASP A 29 -13.93 7.77 12.66
CA ASP A 29 -15.37 8.09 12.63
C ASP A 29 -16.06 7.75 11.29
N ALA A 30 -15.33 7.20 10.33
CA ALA A 30 -15.87 6.74 9.07
C ALA A 30 -16.97 5.65 9.28
N PRO A 31 -17.96 5.56 8.38
CA PRO A 31 -18.99 4.53 8.45
C PRO A 31 -18.39 3.13 8.66
N SER A 32 -19.10 2.23 9.34
CA SER A 32 -18.62 0.87 9.70
C SER A 32 -18.13 0.02 8.52
N SER A 33 -18.41 0.44 7.29
CA SER A 33 -17.98 -0.19 6.04
C SER A 33 -16.67 0.39 5.46
N SER A 34 -16.08 1.39 6.11
CA SER A 34 -14.89 2.10 5.65
C SER A 34 -13.86 2.28 6.77
N TRP A 35 -12.61 2.48 6.38
CA TRP A 35 -11.52 2.87 7.25
C TRP A 35 -11.16 4.34 6.99
N SER A 36 -10.73 5.04 8.03
CA SER A 36 -9.93 6.24 7.81
C SER A 36 -8.54 5.79 7.37
N VAL A 37 -8.00 6.46 6.35
CA VAL A 37 -6.71 6.09 5.77
C VAL A 37 -5.79 7.28 5.80
N ASP A 38 -4.69 7.14 6.53
CA ASP A 38 -3.54 8.02 6.39
C ASP A 38 -2.72 7.58 5.18
N SER A 39 -2.60 8.48 4.21
CA SER A 39 -1.95 8.23 2.94
C SER A 39 -0.61 8.96 2.89
N LEU A 40 0.48 8.22 2.79
CA LEU A 40 1.84 8.75 2.77
C LEU A 40 2.51 8.47 1.43
N LEU A 41 3.11 9.51 0.84
CA LEU A 41 4.00 9.41 -0.31
C LEU A 41 5.45 9.32 0.19
N LEU A 42 6.16 8.25 -0.18
CA LEU A 42 7.56 8.03 0.16
C LEU A 42 8.38 8.11 -1.14
N THR A 43 9.21 9.15 -1.28
CA THR A 43 10.02 9.36 -2.48
C THR A 43 11.45 8.89 -2.31
N ASP A 44 12.10 8.57 -3.43
CA ASP A 44 13.54 8.28 -3.51
C ASP A 44 14.05 7.26 -2.48
N THR A 45 13.29 6.18 -2.26
CA THR A 45 13.60 5.14 -1.27
C THR A 45 13.58 3.74 -1.88
N ASP A 46 13.79 2.71 -1.06
CA ASP A 46 13.76 1.30 -1.45
C ASP A 46 12.88 0.47 -0.49
N VAL A 47 12.52 -0.75 -0.89
CA VAL A 47 11.65 -1.62 -0.09
C VAL A 47 12.22 -1.89 1.31
N PRO A 48 13.51 -2.25 1.49
CA PRO A 48 14.11 -2.40 2.82
C PRO A 48 13.96 -1.17 3.73
N GLN A 49 14.20 0.03 3.22
CA GLN A 49 14.06 1.28 3.96
C GLN A 49 12.62 1.56 4.35
N VAL A 50 11.67 1.36 3.43
CA VAL A 50 10.23 1.49 3.72
C VAL A 50 9.82 0.53 4.85
N LEU A 51 10.20 -0.74 4.77
CA LEU A 51 9.88 -1.73 5.80
C LEU A 51 10.52 -1.39 7.16
N HIS A 52 11.74 -0.83 7.14
CA HIS A 52 12.39 -0.35 8.35
C HIS A 52 11.62 0.82 8.97
N TRP A 53 11.22 1.80 8.17
CA TRP A 53 10.43 2.95 8.60
C TRP A 53 9.10 2.52 9.20
N LEU A 54 8.35 1.63 8.53
CA LEU A 54 7.06 1.11 9.01
C LEU A 54 7.21 0.48 10.39
N ARG A 55 8.24 -0.34 10.60
CA ARG A 55 8.50 -1.00 11.89
C ARG A 55 8.84 -0.01 13.00
N GLN A 56 9.50 1.10 12.69
CA GLN A 56 9.92 2.10 13.68
C GLN A 56 8.80 3.08 14.03
N ASN A 57 7.90 3.37 13.09
CA ASN A 57 6.93 4.45 13.22
C ASN A 57 5.49 3.96 13.44
N LEU A 58 5.19 2.69 13.12
CA LEU A 58 3.86 2.14 13.32
C LEU A 58 3.81 1.14 14.49
N PRO A 59 2.71 1.12 15.27
CA PRO A 59 2.39 0.04 16.17
C PRO A 59 2.50 -1.34 15.50
N THR A 60 2.87 -2.37 16.26
CA THR A 60 3.09 -3.74 15.73
C THR A 60 1.84 -4.34 15.07
N ASN A 61 0.65 -3.91 15.48
CA ASN A 61 -0.62 -4.43 14.99
C ASN A 61 -1.30 -3.51 13.95
N SER A 62 -0.62 -2.47 13.49
CA SER A 62 -1.15 -1.58 12.45
C SER A 62 -1.44 -2.35 11.17
N CYS A 63 -2.57 -2.04 10.55
CA CYS A 63 -2.91 -2.53 9.22
C CYS A 63 -2.45 -1.48 8.20
N TRP A 64 -1.71 -1.90 7.19
CA TRP A 64 -1.23 -1.00 6.14
C TRP A 64 -1.12 -1.75 4.81
N SER A 65 -1.15 -1.00 3.72
CA SER A 65 -0.82 -1.48 2.37
C SER A 65 0.33 -0.66 1.78
N LEU A 66 1.10 -1.27 0.89
CA LEU A 66 2.28 -0.67 0.26
C LEU A 66 2.17 -0.86 -1.25
N GLY A 67 2.24 0.24 -1.99
CA GLY A 67 2.29 0.25 -3.45
C GLY A 67 3.53 0.95 -3.96
N VAL A 68 4.02 0.52 -5.12
CA VAL A 68 5.04 1.24 -5.89
C VAL A 68 4.36 2.19 -6.87
N VAL A 69 4.87 3.40 -6.96
CA VAL A 69 4.44 4.40 -7.94
C VAL A 69 5.18 4.13 -9.25
N LEU A 70 4.42 3.91 -10.33
CA LEU A 70 4.95 3.72 -11.67
C LEU A 70 5.05 5.03 -12.46
N ASP A 71 4.15 5.97 -12.17
CA ASP A 71 4.05 7.27 -12.85
C ASP A 71 3.39 8.30 -11.92
N PRO A 72 3.87 9.56 -11.87
CA PRO A 72 5.08 10.07 -12.53
C PRO A 72 6.38 9.66 -11.83
N GLU A 73 7.51 9.86 -12.51
CA GLU A 73 8.86 9.61 -11.96
C GLU A 73 9.18 10.49 -10.74
N HIS A 74 8.64 11.72 -10.68
CA HIS A 74 8.85 12.68 -9.60
C HIS A 74 7.49 13.18 -9.05
N PRO A 75 6.79 12.35 -8.26
CA PRO A 75 5.47 12.69 -7.74
C PRO A 75 5.56 13.74 -6.63
N THR A 76 4.51 14.57 -6.53
CA THR A 76 4.22 15.39 -5.35
C THR A 76 2.95 14.88 -4.66
N PRO A 77 2.65 15.31 -3.41
CA PRO A 77 1.42 14.94 -2.73
C PRO A 77 0.12 15.28 -3.49
N GLU A 78 0.17 16.23 -4.42
CA GLU A 78 -0.97 16.70 -5.21
C GLU A 78 -1.04 16.05 -6.62
N THR A 79 -0.09 15.19 -6.98
CA THR A 79 -0.04 14.60 -8.31
C THR A 79 -0.87 13.32 -8.39
N ASP A 80 -1.57 13.11 -9.51
CA ASP A 80 -2.24 11.84 -9.79
C ASP A 80 -1.19 10.71 -9.95
N LEU A 81 -1.42 9.58 -9.28
CA LEU A 81 -0.45 8.47 -9.22
C LEU A 81 -0.97 7.22 -9.92
N GLN A 82 -0.11 6.56 -10.69
CA GLN A 82 -0.30 5.17 -11.11
C GLN A 82 0.42 4.24 -10.15
N VAL A 83 -0.31 3.39 -9.44
CA VAL A 83 0.23 2.54 -8.36
C VAL A 83 0.00 1.06 -8.65
N VAL A 84 1.03 0.25 -8.37
CA VAL A 84 0.90 -1.21 -8.26
C VAL A 84 1.16 -1.64 -6.83
N TRP A 85 0.20 -2.38 -6.26
CA TRP A 85 0.28 -2.88 -4.89
C TRP A 85 1.29 -4.02 -4.76
N ILE A 86 2.21 -3.90 -3.81
CA ILE A 86 3.21 -4.93 -3.45
C ILE A 86 2.72 -5.72 -2.24
N VAL A 87 2.22 -5.03 -1.22
CA VAL A 87 1.69 -5.63 0.01
C VAL A 87 0.27 -5.14 0.22
N GLY A 88 -0.64 -6.11 0.40
CA GLY A 88 -2.07 -5.83 0.48
C GLY A 88 -2.62 -5.25 -0.82
N ALA A 89 -3.79 -4.66 -0.71
CA ALA A 89 -4.39 -3.76 -1.70
C ALA A 89 -5.42 -2.94 -0.94
N ASP A 90 -5.77 -1.78 -1.49
CA ASP A 90 -6.87 -0.99 -0.96
C ASP A 90 -8.23 -1.56 -1.37
N ILE A 91 -8.46 -2.81 -0.91
CA ILE A 91 -9.61 -3.62 -1.30
C ILE A 91 -10.89 -2.91 -0.90
N LEU A 92 -10.90 -2.15 0.20
CA LEU A 92 -12.09 -1.49 0.71
C LEU A 92 -12.56 -0.30 -0.13
N ASN A 93 -11.67 0.30 -0.94
CA ASN A 93 -12.05 1.33 -1.91
C ASN A 93 -12.43 0.75 -3.29
N ALA A 94 -12.32 -0.57 -3.50
CA ALA A 94 -12.80 -1.23 -4.71
C ALA A 94 -14.29 -1.62 -4.59
N ASP A 95 -14.97 -1.76 -5.74
CA ASP A 95 -16.37 -2.19 -5.81
C ASP A 95 -16.55 -3.59 -5.16
N PRO A 96 -17.30 -3.70 -4.04
CA PRO A 96 -17.48 -4.96 -3.32
C PRO A 96 -18.14 -6.07 -4.14
N GLN A 97 -18.88 -5.70 -5.20
CA GLN A 97 -19.49 -6.66 -6.11
C GLN A 97 -18.47 -7.37 -7.00
N ARG A 98 -17.28 -6.79 -7.16
CA ARG A 98 -16.19 -7.34 -7.99
C ARG A 98 -15.19 -8.16 -7.19
N PHE A 99 -15.36 -8.28 -5.88
CA PHE A 99 -14.43 -9.05 -5.05
C PHE A 99 -14.46 -10.52 -5.41
N SER A 100 -13.29 -11.08 -5.61
CA SER A 100 -13.09 -12.52 -5.48
C SER A 100 -13.42 -12.97 -4.05
N PRO A 101 -13.71 -14.27 -3.83
CA PRO A 101 -13.93 -14.80 -2.48
C PRO A 101 -12.77 -14.52 -1.52
N GLU A 102 -11.53 -14.52 -2.03
CA GLU A 102 -10.34 -14.20 -1.25
C GLU A 102 -10.28 -12.72 -0.86
N GLN A 103 -10.56 -11.82 -1.80
CA GLN A 103 -10.62 -10.37 -1.53
C GLN A 103 -11.68 -10.05 -0.49
N ARG A 104 -12.84 -10.72 -0.54
CA ARG A 104 -13.90 -10.56 0.46
C ARG A 104 -13.45 -10.98 1.85
N ARG A 105 -12.82 -12.15 1.98
CA ARG A 105 -12.26 -12.62 3.27
C ARG A 105 -11.25 -11.63 3.84
N VAL A 106 -10.35 -11.11 3.00
CA VAL A 106 -9.35 -10.12 3.43
C VAL A 106 -10.04 -8.83 3.88
N ALA A 107 -11.03 -8.33 3.13
CA ALA A 107 -11.81 -7.15 3.50
C ALA A 107 -12.52 -7.31 4.86
N GLU A 108 -13.13 -8.48 5.11
CA GLU A 108 -13.76 -8.80 6.40
C GLU A 108 -12.74 -8.84 7.54
N GLU A 109 -11.58 -9.47 7.33
CA GLU A 109 -10.49 -9.51 8.32
C GLU A 109 -9.90 -8.13 8.61
N MET A 110 -9.80 -7.28 7.60
CA MET A 110 -9.43 -5.87 7.77
C MET A 110 -10.50 -5.18 8.64
N LEU A 111 -11.78 -5.17 8.25
CA LEU A 111 -12.85 -4.53 9.03
C LEU A 111 -12.92 -5.02 10.50
N ALA A 112 -12.67 -6.31 10.76
CA ALA A 112 -12.65 -6.85 12.12
C ALA A 112 -11.52 -6.30 13.02
N ARG A 113 -10.47 -5.71 12.42
CA ARG A 113 -9.31 -5.13 13.11
C ARG A 113 -9.38 -3.60 13.23
N ARG A 114 -10.45 -2.98 12.71
CA ARG A 114 -10.64 -1.52 12.64
C ARG A 114 -10.35 -0.79 13.93
N ASP A 115 -11.00 -1.19 15.00
CA ASP A 115 -10.96 -0.45 16.26
C ASP A 115 -9.82 -0.91 17.19
N ARG A 116 -8.72 -1.44 16.63
CA ARG A 116 -7.58 -2.02 17.39
C ARG A 116 -6.24 -1.35 17.10
N VAL A 117 -6.22 -0.30 16.31
CA VAL A 117 -5.01 0.44 15.95
C VAL A 117 -5.15 1.86 16.49
N ASP A 118 -4.46 2.13 17.60
CA ASP A 118 -4.22 3.50 18.06
C ASP A 118 -2.85 3.92 17.55
N LEU A 119 -2.77 4.90 16.65
CA LEU A 119 -1.50 5.54 16.32
C LEU A 119 -1.05 6.48 17.46
N PRO A 120 0.26 6.61 17.71
CA PRO A 120 0.81 7.51 18.72
C PRO A 120 0.66 9.00 18.36
#